data_AF-A0A2R5FMG0-F1
#
_entry.id   AF-A0A2R5FMG0-F1
#
_cell.length_a   1.000
_cell.length_b   1.000
_cell.length_c   1.000
_cell.angle_alpha   90.00
_cell.angle_beta   90.00
_cell.angle_gamma   90.00
#
_symmetry.space_group_name_H-M   'P 1'
#
loop_
_entity.id
_entity.type
_entity.pdbx_description
1 polymer ?
#
loop_
_entity_poly.entity_id
_entity_poly.type
_entity_poly.pdbx_seq_one_letter_code
_entity_poly.pdbx_strand_id
1 'polypeptide(L)'
;MFYFPAEYFLQVYSLPLIPEVTFQKDYFSEYPEQIRVGSDAYTGLHLRTAVSYTRKPGYYAIHYNQPKTLVTGAILQLNDGKIAVFPGEPNQSEQGTLSPIYTLQPNGSLAVPTGLIFIRFAENVDVKSQREVINRAGYEIVESLPYAPHTAWLRAQSGNIADAIARIPQLEAIPKVENIEPQMLMERGLRLGH
;
A
#
# COMPACT_ATOMS: atom_id res chain seq x y z
N MET A 1 24.91 10.91 76.92
CA MET A 1 25.23 12.17 76.21
C MET A 1 25.57 11.79 74.79
N PHE A 2 24.60 11.93 73.89
CA PHE A 2 24.71 11.47 72.50
C PHE A 2 25.30 12.57 71.66
N TYR A 3 26.43 12.29 71.00
CA TYR A 3 27.07 13.18 70.04
C TYR A 3 27.15 12.41 68.73
N PHE A 4 26.31 12.77 67.76
CA PHE A 4 26.43 12.30 66.38
C PHE A 4 26.79 13.52 65.53
N PRO A 5 27.93 13.53 64.84
CA PRO A 5 28.22 14.57 63.88
C PRO A 5 27.31 14.36 62.66
N ALA A 6 26.63 15.43 62.27
CA ALA A 6 26.02 15.55 60.96
C ALA A 6 27.13 15.64 59.93
N GLU A 7 27.09 14.80 58.88
CA GLU A 7 27.50 15.18 57.52
C GLU A 7 27.37 14.02 56.50
N TYR A 8 26.73 14.34 55.37
CA TYR A 8 26.71 13.70 54.04
C TYR A 8 26.25 12.23 53.94
N PHE A 9 25.33 11.82 53.06
CA PHE A 9 25.25 12.06 51.63
C PHE A 9 23.80 11.92 51.15
N LEU A 10 23.24 12.94 50.49
CA LEU A 10 22.16 12.73 49.53
C LEU A 10 22.82 12.42 48.19
N GLN A 11 22.93 11.13 47.85
CA GLN A 11 23.20 10.73 46.47
C GLN A 11 21.95 11.04 45.65
N VAL A 12 21.98 12.18 44.97
CA VAL A 12 21.05 12.49 43.88
C VAL A 12 21.36 11.51 42.76
N TYR A 13 20.56 10.45 42.64
CA TYR A 13 20.56 9.60 41.45
C TYR A 13 20.13 10.44 40.26
N SER A 14 21.09 11.00 39.52
CA SER A 14 20.83 11.47 38.17
C SER A 14 20.62 10.24 37.30
N LEU A 15 19.38 10.02 36.88
CA LEU A 15 19.09 9.08 35.81
C LEU A 15 19.94 9.49 34.59
N PRO A 16 20.61 8.54 33.90
CA PRO A 16 21.30 8.89 32.67
C PRO A 16 20.30 9.52 31.71
N LEU A 17 20.75 10.53 30.97
CA LEU A 17 20.01 11.11 29.85
C LEU A 17 19.49 9.94 29.01
N ILE A 18 18.17 9.74 29.00
CA ILE A 18 17.56 8.79 28.07
C ILE A 18 17.96 9.32 26.70
N PRO A 19 18.73 8.57 25.89
CA PRO A 19 19.04 9.02 24.54
C PRO A 19 17.70 9.29 23.87
N GLU A 20 17.53 10.50 23.33
CA GLU A 20 16.36 10.80 22.49
C GLU A 20 16.26 9.69 21.47
N VAL A 21 15.23 8.86 21.60
CA VAL A 21 14.88 7.88 20.59
C VAL A 21 14.38 8.71 19.42
N THR A 22 15.29 9.08 18.52
CA THR A 22 14.92 9.65 17.23
C THR A 22 14.14 8.57 16.51
N PHE A 23 12.81 8.63 16.60
CA PHE A 23 11.93 7.83 15.78
C PHE A 23 12.28 8.16 14.33
N GLN A 24 12.91 7.20 13.65
CA GLN A 24 13.14 7.29 12.22
C GLN A 24 11.78 7.48 11.58
N LYS A 25 11.58 8.63 10.92
CA LYS A 25 10.32 8.98 10.27
C LYS A 25 9.97 7.87 9.28
N ASP A 26 8.86 7.19 9.50
CA ASP A 26 8.32 6.25 8.52
C ASP A 26 7.97 7.03 7.25
N TYR A 27 8.75 6.80 6.18
CA TYR A 27 8.59 7.50 4.92
C TYR A 27 7.22 7.24 4.27
N PHE A 28 6.63 6.08 4.56
CA PHE A 28 5.40 5.60 3.95
C PHE A 28 4.23 5.58 4.93
N SER A 29 4.24 6.41 5.97
CA SER A 29 3.19 6.43 7.02
C SER A 29 1.78 6.73 6.50
N GLU A 30 1.66 7.32 5.29
CA GLU A 30 0.39 7.55 4.62
C GLU A 30 -0.20 6.29 3.95
N TYR A 31 0.61 5.24 3.78
CA TYR A 31 0.18 3.97 3.24
C TYR A 31 -0.25 3.02 4.37
N PRO A 32 -1.34 2.27 4.20
CA PRO A 32 -1.80 1.35 5.23
C PRO A 32 -0.82 0.18 5.41
N GLU A 33 -0.68 -0.27 6.65
CA GLU A 33 0.17 -1.43 6.99
C GLU A 33 -0.32 -2.73 6.35
N GLN A 34 -1.64 -2.87 6.21
CA GLN A 34 -2.25 -4.03 5.61
C GLN A 34 -3.32 -3.60 4.61
N ILE A 35 -3.35 -4.25 3.46
CA ILE A 35 -4.41 -4.11 2.46
C ILE A 35 -5.09 -5.46 2.32
N ARG A 36 -6.41 -5.50 2.50
CA ARG A 36 -7.23 -6.70 2.31
C ARG A 36 -7.85 -6.65 0.92
N VAL A 37 -7.94 -7.81 0.27
CA VAL A 37 -8.48 -7.93 -1.08
C VAL A 37 -9.57 -8.99 -1.11
N GLY A 38 -10.68 -8.63 -1.73
CA GLY A 38 -11.92 -9.42 -1.78
C GLY A 38 -13.01 -8.83 -0.90
N SER A 39 -14.27 -8.90 -1.36
CA SER A 39 -15.43 -8.53 -0.53
C SER A 39 -16.04 -9.75 0.14
N ASP A 40 -16.49 -9.56 1.39
CA ASP A 40 -17.32 -10.53 2.13
C ASP A 40 -18.79 -10.54 1.66
N ALA A 41 -19.13 -9.78 0.61
CA ALA A 41 -20.51 -9.57 0.20
C ALA A 41 -20.90 -10.54 -0.94
N TYR A 42 -21.32 -11.74 -0.53
CA TYR A 42 -22.48 -12.51 -1.01
C TYR A 42 -22.25 -14.04 -0.96
N THR A 43 -23.13 -14.71 -0.20
CA THR A 43 -23.42 -16.16 -0.18
C THR A 43 -22.45 -17.08 0.57
N GLY A 44 -22.73 -17.28 1.85
CA GLY A 44 -23.21 -18.55 2.43
C GLY A 44 -22.40 -19.85 2.32
N LEU A 45 -21.42 -20.01 1.43
CA LEU A 45 -20.61 -21.23 1.34
C LEU A 45 -19.40 -21.12 0.39
N HIS A 46 -18.59 -20.06 0.45
CA HIS A 46 -17.26 -20.14 -0.17
C HIS A 46 -16.21 -19.49 0.73
N LEU A 47 -15.35 -20.35 1.31
CA LEU A 47 -14.06 -19.99 1.90
C LEU A 47 -13.20 -19.32 0.81
N ARG A 48 -13.44 -18.05 0.51
CA ARG A 48 -12.45 -17.23 -0.18
C ARG A 48 -11.38 -16.92 0.86
N THR A 49 -10.21 -17.50 0.70
CA THR A 49 -9.02 -17.09 1.45
C THR A 49 -8.82 -15.61 1.23
N ALA A 50 -9.10 -14.79 2.25
CA ALA A 50 -8.87 -13.36 2.22
C ALA A 50 -7.39 -13.14 1.88
N VAL A 51 -7.14 -12.65 0.68
CA VAL A 51 -5.79 -12.31 0.25
C VAL A 51 -5.45 -10.99 0.93
N SER A 52 -4.32 -10.96 1.64
CA SER A 52 -3.84 -9.73 2.26
C SER A 52 -2.42 -9.41 1.83
N TYR A 53 -2.16 -8.12 1.70
CA TYR A 53 -0.85 -7.55 1.46
C TYR A 53 -0.41 -6.87 2.74
N THR A 54 0.77 -7.22 3.24
CA THR A 54 1.37 -6.57 4.41
C THR A 54 2.55 -5.74 3.97
N ARG A 55 2.64 -4.48 4.44
CA ARG A 55 3.75 -3.59 4.13
C ARG A 55 5.05 -4.23 4.58
N LYS A 56 6.07 -4.19 3.74
CA LYS A 56 7.38 -4.79 3.96
C LYS A 56 8.44 -3.69 4.14
N PRO A 57 8.86 -3.42 5.39
CA PRO A 57 9.92 -2.45 5.67
C PRO A 57 11.26 -2.82 5.03
N GLY A 58 12.13 -1.82 4.87
CA GLY A 58 13.47 -2.02 4.29
C GLY A 58 13.47 -2.22 2.77
N TYR A 59 12.37 -1.89 2.10
CA TYR A 59 12.28 -1.82 0.65
C TYR A 59 11.37 -0.68 0.22
N TYR A 60 11.66 -0.11 -0.95
CA TYR A 60 10.81 0.89 -1.60
C TYR A 60 10.78 0.70 -3.11
N ALA A 61 9.75 1.23 -3.76
CA ALA A 61 9.67 1.33 -5.21
C ALA A 61 9.76 2.79 -5.67
N ILE A 62 10.35 2.98 -6.84
CA ILE A 62 10.29 4.23 -7.61
C ILE A 62 9.50 3.97 -8.88
N HIS A 63 8.46 4.77 -9.10
CA HIS A 63 7.67 4.83 -10.33
C HIS A 63 8.19 5.98 -11.20
N TYR A 64 8.74 5.65 -12.37
CA TYR A 64 9.27 6.59 -13.32
C TYR A 64 8.22 7.00 -14.36
N ASN A 65 8.25 8.27 -14.75
CA ASN A 65 7.41 8.79 -15.85
C ASN A 65 7.81 8.19 -17.22
N GLN A 66 9.07 7.76 -17.35
CA GLN A 66 9.60 7.10 -18.53
C GLN A 66 10.39 5.85 -18.13
N PRO A 67 10.32 4.76 -18.92
CA PRO A 67 11.09 3.55 -18.67
C PRO A 67 12.59 3.83 -18.50
N LYS A 68 13.22 3.18 -17.52
CA LYS A 68 14.68 3.11 -17.38
C LYS A 68 15.13 1.68 -17.62
N THR A 69 16.08 1.49 -18.52
CA THR A 69 16.58 0.17 -18.93
C THR A 69 17.59 -0.43 -17.94
N LEU A 70 18.38 0.40 -17.28
CA LEU A 70 19.35 -0.02 -16.27
C LEU A 70 19.27 0.92 -15.07
N VAL A 71 18.80 0.38 -13.96
CA VAL A 71 18.70 1.10 -12.69
C VAL A 71 19.65 0.42 -11.71
N THR A 72 20.83 1.00 -11.52
CA THR A 72 21.85 0.47 -10.60
C THR A 72 21.30 0.39 -9.18
N GLY A 73 21.49 -0.76 -8.54
CA GLY A 73 21.01 -1.02 -7.17
C GLY A 73 19.55 -1.49 -7.07
N ALA A 74 18.79 -1.47 -8.17
CA ALA A 74 17.46 -2.07 -8.19
C ALA A 74 17.55 -3.60 -8.13
N ILE A 75 16.76 -4.21 -7.25
CA ILE A 75 16.67 -5.68 -7.11
C ILE A 75 15.56 -6.27 -7.99
N LEU A 76 14.64 -5.44 -8.49
CA LEU A 76 13.55 -5.83 -9.36
C LEU A 76 13.16 -4.64 -10.24
N GLN A 77 12.88 -4.89 -11.52
CA GLN A 77 12.27 -3.93 -12.44
C GLN A 77 10.94 -4.49 -12.94
N LEU A 78 9.89 -3.67 -12.91
CA LEU A 78 8.52 -4.02 -13.29
C LEU A 78 8.02 -3.05 -14.36
N ASN A 79 6.94 -3.44 -15.04
CA ASN A 79 6.25 -2.62 -16.03
C ASN A 79 7.21 -2.06 -17.11
N ASP A 80 8.01 -2.95 -17.68
CA ASP A 80 9.02 -2.65 -18.72
C ASP A 80 10.01 -1.55 -18.31
N GLY A 81 10.45 -1.56 -17.04
CA GLY A 81 11.42 -0.60 -16.51
C GLY A 81 10.81 0.73 -16.03
N LYS A 82 9.48 0.85 -16.00
CA LYS A 82 8.79 2.02 -15.42
C LYS A 82 8.77 2.00 -13.90
N ILE A 83 9.01 0.84 -13.28
CA ILE A 83 9.02 0.69 -11.83
C ILE A 83 10.29 -0.06 -11.44
N ALA A 84 11.03 0.46 -10.46
CA ALA A 84 12.19 -0.22 -9.89
C ALA A 84 12.03 -0.36 -8.37
N VAL A 85 12.41 -1.52 -7.83
CA VAL A 85 12.40 -1.82 -6.40
C VAL A 85 13.81 -1.83 -5.86
N PHE A 86 14.02 -1.22 -4.70
CA PHE A 86 15.30 -1.08 -4.04
C PHE A 86 15.23 -1.55 -2.58
N PRO A 87 16.32 -2.07 -2.04
CA PRO A 87 16.45 -2.31 -0.61
C PRO A 87 16.76 -0.99 0.14
N GLY A 88 16.43 -0.96 1.42
CA GLY A 88 16.66 0.17 2.32
C GLY A 88 15.53 1.20 2.31
N GLU A 89 15.88 2.44 2.64
CA GLU A 89 14.98 3.58 2.70
C GLU A 89 15.24 4.53 1.52
N PRO A 90 14.21 5.25 1.04
CA PRO A 90 14.38 6.22 -0.02
C PRO A 90 15.21 7.43 0.44
N ASN A 91 16.05 7.94 -0.46
CA ASN A 91 16.79 9.18 -0.25
C ASN A 91 15.99 10.38 -0.79
N GLN A 92 16.29 11.59 -0.30
CA GLN A 92 15.63 12.82 -0.78
C GLN A 92 15.94 13.14 -2.26
N SER A 93 16.99 12.54 -2.83
CA SER A 93 17.42 12.73 -4.22
C SER A 93 16.71 11.80 -5.21
N GLU A 94 15.86 10.87 -4.75
CA GLU A 94 15.20 9.92 -5.64
C GLU A 94 14.25 10.64 -6.61
N GLN A 95 14.32 10.25 -7.88
CA GLN A 95 13.52 10.84 -8.96
C GLN A 95 12.37 9.91 -9.35
N GLY A 96 11.14 10.34 -9.08
CA GLY A 96 9.92 9.60 -9.42
C GLY A 96 8.93 9.60 -8.27
N THR A 97 7.83 8.89 -8.43
CA THR A 97 6.88 8.68 -7.33
C THR A 97 7.36 7.51 -6.48
N LEU A 98 7.51 7.73 -5.19
CA LEU A 98 7.92 6.69 -4.25
C LEU A 98 6.70 5.95 -3.72
N SER A 99 6.84 4.65 -3.48
CA SER A 99 5.81 3.85 -2.81
C SER A 99 6.45 2.76 -1.95
N PRO A 100 5.77 2.29 -0.89
CA PRO A 100 6.23 1.13 -0.15
C PRO A 100 6.11 -0.14 -1.00
N ILE A 101 6.76 -1.18 -0.51
CA ILE A 101 6.59 -2.55 -0.99
C ILE A 101 5.68 -3.31 -0.05
N TYR A 102 4.84 -4.18 -0.60
CA TYR A 102 4.04 -5.12 0.15
C TYR A 102 4.49 -6.56 -0.11
N THR A 103 4.13 -7.48 0.78
CA THR A 103 4.17 -8.92 0.55
C THR A 103 2.77 -9.49 0.57
N LEU A 104 2.47 -10.29 -0.45
CA LEU A 104 1.28 -11.11 -0.48
C LEU A 104 1.38 -12.18 0.62
N GLN A 105 0.42 -12.25 1.54
CA GLN A 105 0.44 -13.25 2.62
C GLN A 105 -0.20 -14.58 2.18
N PRO A 106 0.27 -15.74 2.70
CA PRO A 106 1.29 -15.90 3.75
C PRO A 106 2.75 -16.00 3.27
N ASN A 107 3.01 -16.33 1.99
CA ASN A 107 4.36 -16.70 1.52
C ASN A 107 4.85 -15.89 0.29
N GLY A 108 4.20 -14.77 0.01
CA GLY A 108 4.15 -14.21 -1.33
C GLY A 108 5.24 -13.21 -1.69
N SER A 109 5.33 -13.00 -3.00
CA SER A 109 6.30 -12.15 -3.67
C SER A 109 6.20 -10.67 -3.28
N LEU A 110 7.26 -9.91 -3.57
CA LEU A 110 7.23 -8.46 -3.48
C LEU A 110 6.18 -7.91 -4.45
N ALA A 111 5.27 -7.11 -3.91
CA ALA A 111 4.14 -6.51 -4.59
C ALA A 111 4.25 -4.99 -4.52
N VAL A 112 4.18 -4.33 -5.68
CA VAL A 112 4.25 -2.87 -5.81
C VAL A 112 2.86 -2.34 -6.17
N PRO A 113 2.28 -1.44 -5.37
CA PRO A 113 1.00 -0.81 -5.71
C PRO A 113 1.18 0.18 -6.86
N THR A 114 0.28 0.17 -7.84
CA THR A 114 0.33 1.10 -8.98
C THR A 114 -0.56 2.33 -8.82
N GLY A 115 -1.47 2.30 -7.85
CA GLY A 115 -2.51 3.32 -7.66
C GLY A 115 -3.75 3.12 -8.54
N LEU A 116 -3.77 2.06 -9.37
CA LEU A 116 -4.99 1.62 -10.04
C LEU A 116 -5.79 0.69 -9.14
N ILE A 117 -7.11 0.89 -9.11
CA ILE A 117 -8.05 0.06 -8.36
C ILE A 117 -9.04 -0.57 -9.33
N PHE A 118 -9.15 -1.89 -9.32
CA PHE A 118 -10.22 -2.59 -10.02
C PHE A 118 -11.48 -2.55 -9.18
N ILE A 119 -12.61 -2.21 -9.80
CA ILE A 119 -13.94 -2.30 -9.19
C ILE A 119 -14.84 -3.20 -10.02
N ARG A 120 -15.63 -4.04 -9.33
CA ARG A 120 -16.73 -4.81 -9.89
C ARG A 120 -18.02 -4.50 -9.14
N PHE A 121 -19.02 -4.05 -9.87
CA PHE A 121 -20.40 -4.01 -9.40
C PHE A 121 -21.13 -5.30 -9.78
N ALA A 122 -22.32 -5.50 -9.21
CA ALA A 122 -23.26 -6.52 -9.67
C ALA A 122 -23.51 -6.42 -11.18
N GLU A 123 -23.68 -7.57 -11.85
CA GLU A 123 -23.74 -7.66 -13.32
C GLU A 123 -24.77 -6.72 -13.98
N ASN A 124 -25.85 -6.38 -13.28
CA ASN A 124 -26.92 -5.50 -13.75
C ASN A 124 -26.67 -4.00 -13.50
N VAL A 125 -25.50 -3.63 -12.99
CA VAL A 125 -25.12 -2.24 -12.70
C VAL A 125 -24.03 -1.82 -13.67
N ASP A 126 -24.34 -0.88 -14.57
CA ASP A 126 -23.33 -0.25 -15.41
C ASP A 126 -22.43 0.67 -14.57
N VAL A 127 -21.11 0.49 -14.65
CA VAL A 127 -20.13 1.26 -13.90
C VAL A 127 -20.15 2.74 -14.27
N LYS A 128 -20.46 3.07 -15.54
CA LYS A 128 -20.50 4.47 -15.99
C LYS A 128 -21.68 5.22 -15.36
N SER A 129 -22.80 4.54 -15.14
CA SER A 129 -23.94 5.10 -14.39
C SER A 129 -23.60 5.46 -12.94
N GLN A 130 -22.55 4.85 -12.36
CA GLN A 130 -22.11 5.08 -10.98
C GLN A 130 -21.04 6.18 -10.85
N ARG A 131 -20.69 6.86 -11.95
CA ARG A 131 -19.59 7.84 -11.99
C ARG A 131 -19.66 8.90 -10.89
N GLU A 132 -20.83 9.47 -10.62
CA GLU A 132 -20.96 10.50 -9.58
C GLU A 132 -20.69 9.96 -8.17
N VAL A 133 -21.07 8.71 -7.90
CA VAL A 133 -20.83 8.08 -6.61
C VAL A 133 -19.35 7.71 -6.47
N ILE A 134 -18.74 7.19 -7.53
CA ILE A 134 -17.29 6.89 -7.61
C ILE A 134 -16.47 8.18 -7.40
N ASN A 135 -16.88 9.28 -8.04
CA ASN A 135 -16.25 10.59 -7.87
C ASN A 135 -16.34 11.09 -6.43
N ARG A 136 -17.49 10.91 -5.77
CA ARG A 136 -17.64 11.27 -4.34
C ARG A 136 -16.81 10.41 -3.41
N ALA A 137 -16.51 9.16 -3.80
CA ALA A 137 -15.54 8.32 -3.10
C ALA A 137 -14.08 8.75 -3.33
N GLY A 138 -13.83 9.74 -4.20
CA GLY A 138 -12.50 10.28 -4.48
C GLY A 138 -11.76 9.62 -5.64
N TYR A 139 -12.48 8.90 -6.50
CA TYR A 139 -11.92 8.18 -7.63
C TYR A 139 -12.43 8.71 -8.96
N GLU A 140 -11.69 8.43 -10.03
CA GLU A 140 -12.15 8.61 -11.40
C GLU A 140 -12.02 7.30 -12.18
N ILE A 141 -12.90 7.11 -13.18
CA ILE A 141 -12.85 5.95 -14.08
C ILE A 141 -11.77 6.21 -15.13
N VAL A 142 -10.70 5.41 -15.10
CA VAL A 142 -9.60 5.46 -16.07
C VAL A 142 -9.94 4.62 -17.29
N GLU A 143 -10.51 3.43 -17.08
CA GLU A 143 -10.85 2.52 -18.15
C GLU A 143 -12.10 1.72 -17.78
N SER A 144 -13.03 1.61 -18.71
CA SER A 144 -14.17 0.69 -18.63
C SER A 144 -14.02 -0.38 -19.69
N LEU A 145 -14.26 -1.64 -19.36
CA LEU A 145 -14.14 -2.76 -20.29
C LEU A 145 -15.46 -2.90 -21.09
N PRO A 146 -15.48 -2.72 -22.43
CA PRO A 146 -16.73 -2.79 -23.20
C PRO A 146 -17.49 -4.12 -23.07
N TYR A 147 -16.75 -5.22 -22.87
CA TYR A 147 -17.29 -6.55 -22.68
C TYR A 147 -17.76 -6.83 -21.23
N ALA A 148 -17.44 -5.95 -20.29
CA ALA A 148 -17.79 -6.08 -18.87
C ALA A 148 -18.19 -4.70 -18.31
N PRO A 149 -19.37 -4.16 -18.70
CA PRO A 149 -19.79 -2.80 -18.36
C PRO A 149 -19.97 -2.56 -16.85
N HIS A 150 -20.07 -3.62 -16.06
CA HIS A 150 -20.14 -3.56 -14.60
C HIS A 150 -18.76 -3.48 -13.92
N THR A 151 -17.68 -3.35 -14.70
CA THR A 151 -16.29 -3.30 -14.21
C THR A 151 -15.53 -2.10 -14.75
N ALA A 152 -14.58 -1.60 -13.95
CA ALA A 152 -13.66 -0.55 -14.38
C ALA A 152 -12.32 -0.61 -13.64
N TRP A 153 -11.31 0.00 -14.27
CA TRP A 153 -10.13 0.50 -13.59
C TRP A 153 -10.35 1.94 -13.17
N LEU A 154 -10.06 2.21 -11.90
CA LEU A 154 -10.14 3.50 -11.26
C LEU A 154 -8.76 4.00 -10.86
N ARG A 155 -8.62 5.31 -10.65
CA ARG A 155 -7.52 5.91 -9.88
C ARG A 155 -8.05 6.96 -8.91
N ALA A 156 -7.28 7.29 -7.88
CA ALA A 156 -7.59 8.43 -7.03
C ALA A 156 -7.53 9.74 -7.84
N GLN A 157 -8.50 10.63 -7.61
CA GLN A 157 -8.56 11.95 -8.27
C GLN A 157 -7.33 12.83 -7.96
N SER A 158 -6.66 12.59 -6.83
CA SER A 158 -5.40 13.27 -6.49
C SER A 158 -4.21 12.80 -7.33
N GLY A 159 -4.34 11.67 -8.03
CA GLY A 159 -3.24 11.00 -8.72
C GLY A 159 -2.25 10.28 -7.80
N ASN A 160 -2.42 10.37 -6.48
CA ASN A 160 -1.53 9.74 -5.49
C ASN A 160 -1.92 8.27 -5.25
N ILE A 161 -0.91 7.39 -5.21
CA ILE A 161 -1.06 5.96 -4.92
C ILE A 161 -1.56 5.73 -3.48
N ALA A 162 -1.06 6.50 -2.51
CA ALA A 162 -1.48 6.37 -1.11
C ALA A 162 -2.98 6.62 -0.95
N ASP A 163 -3.48 7.72 -1.55
CA ASP A 163 -4.92 8.03 -1.57
C ASP A 163 -5.75 6.93 -2.24
N ALA A 164 -5.25 6.35 -3.34
CA ALA A 164 -5.95 5.30 -4.06
C ALA A 164 -6.17 4.04 -3.20
N ILE A 165 -5.27 3.76 -2.26
CA ILE A 165 -5.38 2.61 -1.37
C ILE A 165 -6.15 2.98 -0.09
N ALA A 166 -5.80 4.12 0.52
CA ALA A 166 -6.40 4.56 1.78
C ALA A 166 -7.91 4.81 1.66
N ARG A 167 -8.41 5.11 0.46
CA ARG A 167 -9.82 5.39 0.20
C ARG A 167 -10.65 4.18 -0.29
N ILE A 168 -10.08 2.97 -0.29
CA ILE A 168 -10.80 1.74 -0.64
C ILE A 168 -12.10 1.57 0.18
N PRO A 169 -12.13 1.83 1.51
CA PRO A 169 -13.36 1.70 2.30
C PRO A 169 -14.53 2.56 1.78
N GLN A 170 -14.26 3.70 1.15
CA GLN A 170 -15.29 4.57 0.57
C GLN A 170 -15.89 3.95 -0.70
N LEU A 171 -15.12 3.17 -1.46
CA LEU A 171 -15.64 2.39 -2.59
C LEU A 171 -16.45 1.18 -2.10
N GLU A 172 -15.99 0.50 -1.04
CA GLU A 172 -16.68 -0.66 -0.45
C GLU A 172 -18.08 -0.29 0.07
N ALA A 173 -18.24 0.95 0.54
CA ALA A 173 -19.52 1.48 1.00
C ALA A 173 -20.53 1.78 -0.13
N ILE A 174 -20.12 1.72 -1.41
CA ILE A 174 -21.03 1.97 -2.53
C ILE A 174 -21.96 0.76 -2.70
N PRO A 175 -23.30 0.97 -2.78
CA PRO A 175 -24.24 -0.13 -2.98
C PRO A 175 -23.93 -0.97 -4.21
N LYS A 176 -24.08 -2.29 -4.08
CA LYS A 176 -23.89 -3.29 -5.15
C LYS A 176 -22.46 -3.41 -5.68
N VAL A 177 -21.46 -2.87 -4.98
CA VAL A 177 -20.08 -3.26 -5.19
C VAL A 177 -19.89 -4.69 -4.70
N GLU A 178 -19.38 -5.55 -5.58
CA GLU A 178 -19.10 -6.95 -5.28
C GLU A 178 -17.62 -7.21 -5.06
N ASN A 179 -16.74 -6.39 -5.63
CA ASN A 179 -15.30 -6.59 -5.51
C ASN A 179 -14.53 -5.30 -5.72
N ILE A 180 -13.50 -5.12 -4.91
CA ILE A 180 -12.49 -4.08 -5.08
C ILE A 180 -11.12 -4.73 -4.91
N GLU A 181 -10.23 -4.48 -5.86
CA GLU A 181 -8.86 -5.00 -5.80
C GLU A 181 -7.85 -3.93 -6.25
N PRO A 182 -6.89 -3.54 -5.39
CA PRO A 182 -5.79 -2.72 -5.85
C PRO A 182 -4.90 -3.50 -6.81
N GLN A 183 -4.46 -2.86 -7.89
CA GLN A 183 -3.48 -3.44 -8.78
C GLN A 183 -2.11 -3.47 -8.10
N MET A 184 -1.63 -4.69 -7.89
CA MET A 184 -0.32 -4.99 -7.36
C MET A 184 0.54 -5.63 -8.44
N LEU A 185 1.66 -5.02 -8.79
CA LEU A 185 2.63 -5.61 -9.70
C LEU A 185 3.64 -6.42 -8.93
N MET A 186 3.85 -7.66 -9.37
CA MET A 186 4.80 -8.60 -8.81
C MET A 186 5.70 -9.10 -9.94
N GLU A 187 6.86 -9.64 -9.58
CA GLU A 187 7.66 -10.38 -10.55
C GLU A 187 6.82 -11.50 -11.16
N ARG A 188 6.85 -11.62 -12.49
CA ARG A 188 6.21 -12.74 -13.17
C ARG A 188 6.97 -14.00 -12.81
N GLY A 189 6.45 -14.79 -11.87
CA GLY A 189 6.93 -16.14 -11.68
C GLY A 189 6.81 -16.90 -13.01
N LEU A 190 7.89 -17.53 -13.46
CA LEU A 190 7.81 -18.55 -14.49
C LEU A 190 6.76 -19.56 -14.02
N ARG A 191 5.63 -19.66 -14.72
CA ARG A 191 4.76 -20.83 -14.61
C ARG A 191 5.58 -22.01 -15.10
N LEU A 192 6.22 -22.73 -14.18
CA LEU A 192 6.59 -24.12 -14.43
C LEU A 192 5.25 -24.85 -14.59
N GLY A 193 4.87 -25.10 -15.85
CA GLY A 193 3.73 -25.94 -16.15
C GLY A 193 3.95 -27.30 -15.49
N HIS A 194 3.05 -27.64 -14.57
CA HIS A 194 2.85 -28.99 -14.07
C HIS A 194 1.41 -29.39 -14.37
#